data_AF-A0A9D4VG05-F1
#
_entry.id   AF-A0A9D4VG05-F1
#
_cell.length_a   1.000
_cell.length_b   1.000
_cell.length_c   1.000
_cell.angle_alpha   90.00
_cell.angle_beta   90.00
_cell.angle_gamma   90.00
#
_symmetry.space_group_name_H-M   'P 1'
#
loop_
_entity.id
_entity.type
_entity.pdbx_description
1 polymer ?
#
loop_
_entity_poly.entity_id
_entity_poly.type
_entity_poly.pdbx_seq_one_letter_code
_entity_poly.pdbx_strand_id
1 'polypeptide(L)'
;MPQKKNPDPMELVRGKSGRVIGGLVTLLTACKGLPHAYNRDLQEDEEPVFDSVRAILGMLEVSAEFAMNITFNRERIQKSLPAGFPGATTLADYLVKKVKVGLRWSHVEDVFGGLKMNGYCRMISRHIEF
;
A
#
# COMPACT_ATOMS: atom_id res chain seq x y z
N MET A 1 -26.14 5.38 -14.46
CA MET A 1 -26.05 4.74 -13.12
C MET A 1 -25.59 5.80 -12.11
N PRO A 2 -26.50 6.45 -11.37
CA PRO A 2 -26.19 7.62 -10.54
C PRO A 2 -25.19 7.35 -9.39
N GLN A 3 -25.21 6.16 -8.81
CA GLN A 3 -24.28 5.75 -7.75
C GLN A 3 -22.90 5.29 -8.24
N LYS A 4 -22.73 5.04 -9.54
CA LYS A 4 -21.47 4.47 -10.05
C LYS A 4 -20.46 5.59 -10.27
N LYS A 5 -19.55 5.77 -9.31
CA LYS A 5 -18.34 6.60 -9.45
C LYS A 5 -17.16 5.70 -9.77
N ASN A 6 -16.52 5.93 -10.91
CA ASN A 6 -15.33 5.19 -11.30
C ASN A 6 -14.08 5.89 -10.74
N PRO A 7 -13.03 5.16 -10.33
CA PRO A 7 -11.79 5.76 -9.87
C PRO A 7 -10.87 6.16 -11.05
N ASP A 8 -11.44 6.71 -12.13
CA ASP A 8 -10.72 7.04 -13.37
C ASP A 8 -9.44 7.86 -13.14
N PRO A 9 -9.42 8.87 -12.25
CA PRO A 9 -8.19 9.63 -11.98
C PRO A 9 -7.05 8.75 -11.45
N MET A 10 -7.35 7.81 -10.54
CA MET A 10 -6.35 6.90 -9.98
C MET A 10 -5.95 5.80 -10.96
N GLU A 11 -6.85 5.40 -11.86
CA GLU A 11 -6.51 4.51 -12.97
C GLU A 11 -5.53 5.16 -13.94
N LEU A 12 -5.72 6.46 -14.23
CA LEU A 12 -4.80 7.25 -15.05
C LEU A 12 -3.42 7.43 -14.38
N VAL A 13 -3.39 7.70 -13.06
CA VAL A 13 -2.14 7.76 -12.29
C VAL A 13 -1.40 6.43 -12.39
N ARG A 14 -2.10 5.31 -12.20
CA ARG A 14 -1.52 3.97 -12.38
C ARG A 14 -0.97 3.76 -13.79
N GLY A 15 -1.73 4.14 -14.83
CA GLY A 15 -1.27 4.03 -16.22
C GLY A 15 -0.04 4.89 -16.53
N LYS A 16 0.00 6.13 -16.03
CA LYS A 16 1.12 7.07 -16.23
C LYS A 16 2.42 6.61 -15.57
N SER A 17 2.38 5.74 -14.56
CA SER A 17 3.59 5.12 -14.02
C SER A 17 4.41 4.39 -15.10
N GLY A 18 3.75 3.75 -16.08
CA GLY A 18 4.42 3.08 -17.20
C GLY A 18 5.18 4.05 -18.10
N ARG A 19 4.71 5.30 -18.24
CA ARG A 19 5.39 6.34 -19.02
C ARG A 19 6.72 6.75 -18.38
N VAL A 20 6.73 6.90 -17.05
CA VAL A 20 7.94 7.21 -16.28
C VAL A 20 8.95 6.06 -16.34
N ILE A 21 8.47 4.81 -16.21
CA ILE A 21 9.32 3.64 -16.36
C ILE A 21 9.91 3.57 -17.78
N GLY A 22 9.11 3.87 -18.81
CA GLY A 22 9.58 3.97 -20.19
C GLY A 22 10.69 5.00 -20.36
N GLY A 23 10.52 6.21 -19.82
CA GLY A 23 11.54 7.27 -19.83
C GLY A 23 12.87 6.83 -19.19
N LEU A 24 12.81 6.12 -18.06
CA LEU A 24 14.00 5.54 -17.42
C LEU A 24 14.70 4.52 -18.32
N VAL A 25 13.94 3.59 -18.93
CA VAL A 25 14.51 2.56 -19.81
C VAL A 25 15.15 3.19 -21.05
N THR A 26 14.54 4.23 -21.62
CA THR A 26 15.10 5.00 -22.73
C THR A 26 16.46 5.59 -22.34
N LEU A 27 16.55 6.31 -21.22
CA LEU A 27 17.79 6.91 -20.74
C LEU A 27 18.90 5.88 -20.50
N LEU A 28 18.58 4.77 -19.82
CA LEU A 28 19.53 3.69 -19.57
C LEU A 28 20.06 3.08 -20.86
N THR A 29 19.21 2.95 -21.88
CA THR A 29 19.58 2.39 -23.18
C THR A 29 20.42 3.37 -23.98
N ALA A 30 20.10 4.66 -23.97
CA ALA A 30 20.89 5.71 -24.61
C ALA A 30 22.30 5.82 -24.02
N CYS A 31 22.44 5.63 -22.70
CA CYS A 31 23.73 5.69 -22.02
C CYS A 31 24.58 4.41 -22.17
N LYS A 32 23.98 3.30 -22.61
CA LYS A 32 24.62 1.99 -22.59
C LYS A 32 25.78 1.93 -23.60
N GLY A 33 27.00 1.82 -23.07
CA GLY A 33 28.20 1.59 -23.88
C GLY A 33 28.75 2.84 -24.57
N LEU A 34 28.35 4.04 -24.12
CA LEU A 34 28.93 5.28 -24.61
C LEU A 34 30.42 5.36 -24.22
N PRO A 35 31.34 5.64 -25.17
CA PRO A 35 32.73 5.93 -24.86
C PRO A 35 32.85 7.27 -24.14
N HIS A 36 33.97 7.51 -23.46
CA HIS A 36 34.26 8.83 -22.89
C HIS A 36 34.72 9.81 -23.99
N ALA A 37 34.42 11.12 -23.96
CA ALA A 37 33.68 11.89 -22.96
C ALA A 37 32.30 12.36 -23.48
N TYR A 38 32.21 13.52 -24.13
CA TYR A 38 30.93 14.03 -24.67
C TYR A 38 30.57 13.35 -25.99
N ASN A 39 29.35 12.82 -26.06
CA ASN A 39 28.74 12.24 -27.24
C ASN A 39 27.46 12.99 -27.59
N ARG A 40 27.19 13.18 -28.88
CA ARG A 40 25.98 13.89 -29.34
C ARG A 40 24.70 13.10 -29.07
N ASP A 41 24.81 11.79 -28.89
CA ASP A 41 23.76 10.87 -28.44
C ASP A 41 23.13 11.34 -27.11
N LEU A 42 23.89 12.05 -26.27
CA LEU A 42 23.39 12.65 -25.02
C LEU A 42 22.42 13.82 -25.24
N GLN A 43 22.07 14.18 -26.48
CA GLN A 43 20.97 15.13 -26.72
C GLN A 43 19.58 14.51 -26.48
N GLU A 44 19.49 13.18 -26.47
CA GLU A 44 18.25 12.43 -26.25
C GLU A 44 17.88 12.29 -24.76
N ASP A 45 18.61 12.93 -23.83
CA ASP A 45 18.37 12.82 -22.39
C ASP A 45 17.27 13.77 -21.88
N GLU A 46 17.18 14.96 -22.44
CA GLU A 46 16.27 16.03 -22.02
C GLU A 46 14.79 15.62 -22.17
N GLU A 47 14.41 15.08 -23.34
CA GLU A 47 13.02 14.72 -23.64
C GLU A 47 12.42 13.70 -22.65
N PRO A 48 13.03 12.53 -22.40
CA PRO A 48 12.48 11.55 -21.46
C PRO A 48 12.48 12.05 -20.02
N VAL A 49 13.43 12.90 -19.62
CA VAL A 49 13.45 13.51 -18.29
C VAL A 49 12.30 14.51 -18.14
N PHE A 50 12.17 15.47 -19.05
CA PHE A 50 11.11 16.47 -18.95
C PHE A 50 9.72 15.87 -19.04
N ASP A 51 9.52 14.88 -19.91
CA ASP A 51 8.26 14.17 -20.01
C ASP A 51 7.91 13.44 -18.70
N SER A 52 8.89 12.76 -18.09
CA SER A 52 8.72 12.08 -16.80
C SER A 52 8.38 13.06 -15.68
N VAL A 53 9.08 14.21 -15.61
CA VAL A 53 8.81 15.25 -14.60
C VAL A 53 7.38 15.79 -14.75
N ARG A 54 6.96 16.14 -15.98
CA ARG A 54 5.58 16.60 -16.24
C ARG A 54 4.54 15.56 -15.85
N ALA A 55 4.80 14.28 -16.16
CA ALA A 55 3.90 13.20 -15.79
C ALA A 55 3.79 13.04 -14.27
N ILE A 56 4.92 13.09 -13.55
CA ILE A 56 4.96 12.98 -12.08
C ILE A 56 4.21 14.14 -11.43
N LEU A 57 4.49 15.38 -11.84
CA LEU A 57 3.81 16.55 -11.28
C LEU A 57 2.29 16.46 -11.46
N GLY A 58 1.81 16.12 -12.67
CA GLY A 58 0.39 15.93 -12.92
C GLY A 58 -0.22 14.77 -12.11
N MET A 59 0.51 13.67 -11.91
CA MET A 59 0.05 12.57 -11.05
C MET A 59 -0.06 13.00 -9.59
N LEU A 60 0.88 13.80 -9.09
CA LEU A 60 0.88 14.30 -7.72
C LEU A 60 -0.28 15.26 -7.46
N GLU A 61 -0.53 16.20 -8.37
CA GLU A 61 -1.66 17.13 -8.28
C GLU A 61 -3.00 16.39 -8.20
N VAL A 62 -3.24 15.47 -9.14
CA VAL A 62 -4.46 14.66 -9.16
C VAL A 62 -4.58 13.79 -7.91
N SER A 63 -3.48 13.20 -7.43
CA SER A 63 -3.49 12.35 -6.24
C SER A 63 -3.76 13.15 -4.97
N ALA A 64 -3.24 14.37 -4.86
CA ALA A 64 -3.50 15.27 -3.75
C ALA A 64 -4.98 15.68 -3.70
N GLU A 65 -5.55 16.09 -4.84
CA GLU A 65 -6.97 16.44 -4.94
C GLU A 65 -7.88 15.25 -4.65
N PHE A 66 -7.53 14.07 -5.14
CA PHE A 66 -8.27 12.84 -4.85
C PHE A 66 -8.24 12.51 -3.36
N ALA A 67 -7.09 12.62 -2.70
CA ALA A 67 -6.93 12.36 -1.28
C ALA A 67 -7.71 13.36 -0.41
N MET A 68 -7.80 14.63 -0.82
CA MET A 68 -8.57 15.64 -0.09
C MET A 68 -10.09 15.41 -0.16
N ASN A 69 -10.58 14.79 -1.23
CA ASN A 69 -12.02 14.60 -1.48
C ASN A 69 -12.54 13.19 -1.15
N ILE A 70 -11.69 12.29 -0.67
CA ILE A 70 -12.11 10.91 -0.37
C ILE A 70 -12.96 10.86 0.90
N THR A 71 -14.06 10.11 0.84
CA THR A 71 -14.93 9.86 2.00
C THR A 71 -14.86 8.40 2.42
N PHE A 72 -14.54 8.15 3.68
CA PHE A 72 -14.46 6.80 4.23
C PHE A 72 -15.78 6.37 4.87
N ASN A 73 -16.29 5.20 4.47
CA ASN A 73 -17.42 4.57 5.17
C ASN A 73 -16.91 3.86 6.42
N ARG A 74 -16.86 4.60 7.55
CA ARG A 74 -16.35 4.10 8.84
C ARG A 74 -17.11 2.87 9.34
N GLU A 75 -18.44 2.85 9.19
CA GLU A 75 -19.27 1.72 9.63
C GLU A 75 -18.93 0.44 8.88
N ARG A 76 -18.80 0.52 7.55
CA ARG A 76 -18.41 -0.62 6.71
C ARG A 76 -16.99 -1.09 7.04
N ILE A 77 -16.07 -0.16 7.26
CA ILE A 77 -14.70 -0.47 7.69
C ILE A 77 -14.73 -1.21 9.03
N GLN A 78 -15.42 -0.68 10.03
CA GLN A 78 -15.54 -1.30 11.37
C GLN A 78 -16.15 -2.70 11.31
N LYS A 79 -17.20 -2.91 10.52
CA LYS A 79 -17.81 -4.24 10.34
C LYS A 79 -16.86 -5.25 9.68
N SER A 80 -15.88 -4.79 8.89
CA SER A 80 -14.92 -5.66 8.22
C SER A 80 -13.69 -6.03 9.06
N LEU A 81 -13.34 -5.22 10.08
CA LEU A 81 -12.15 -5.44 10.92
C LEU A 81 -12.10 -6.80 11.64
N PRO A 82 -13.21 -7.34 12.21
CA PRO A 82 -13.16 -8.60 12.96
C PRO A 82 -12.87 -9.82 12.08
N ALA A 83 -13.13 -9.74 10.77
CA ALA A 83 -13.01 -10.88 9.86
C ALA A 83 -11.57 -11.38 9.70
N GLY A 84 -10.56 -10.53 9.98
CA GLY A 84 -9.14 -10.88 9.84
C GLY A 84 -8.44 -11.26 11.14
N PHE A 85 -9.13 -11.32 12.28
CA PHE A 85 -8.54 -11.52 13.61
C PHE A 85 -7.23 -10.74 13.88
N PRO A 86 -7.16 -9.43 13.58
CA PRO A 86 -5.90 -8.66 13.65
C PRO A 86 -5.30 -8.62 15.07
N GLY A 87 -6.13 -8.82 16.11
CA GLY A 87 -5.68 -8.89 17.50
C GLY A 87 -4.94 -10.18 17.87
N ALA A 88 -4.98 -11.22 17.03
CA ALA A 88 -4.36 -12.51 17.35
C ALA A 88 -2.83 -12.41 17.46
N THR A 89 -2.19 -11.68 16.55
CA THR A 89 -0.74 -11.43 16.61
C THR A 89 -0.36 -10.56 17.81
N THR A 90 -1.17 -9.54 18.11
CA THR A 90 -0.93 -8.67 19.29
C THR A 90 -1.06 -9.47 20.60
N LEU A 91 -2.01 -10.41 20.65
CA LEU A 91 -2.21 -11.29 21.79
C LEU A 91 -1.09 -12.33 21.92
N ALA A 92 -0.59 -12.87 20.81
CA ALA A 92 0.60 -13.74 20.81
C ALA A 92 1.82 -13.00 21.36
N ASP A 93 2.07 -11.78 20.89
CA ASP A 93 3.16 -10.92 21.37
C ASP A 93 3.03 -10.61 22.87
N TYR A 94 1.81 -10.37 23.35
CA TYR A 94 1.53 -10.16 24.76
C TYR A 94 1.88 -11.39 25.61
N LEU A 95 1.48 -12.59 25.16
CA LEU A 95 1.75 -13.84 25.87
C LEU A 95 3.25 -14.15 25.97
N VAL A 96 4.00 -13.87 24.90
CA VAL A 96 5.47 -14.03 24.91
C VAL A 96 6.12 -13.03 25.88
N LYS A 97 5.74 -11.76 25.81
CA LYS A 97 6.42 -10.69 26.57
C LYS A 97 6.04 -10.67 28.05
N LYS A 98 4.77 -10.87 28.38
CA LYS A 98 4.26 -10.73 29.76
C LYS A 98 4.14 -12.06 30.49
N VAL A 99 3.75 -13.12 29.79
CA VAL A 99 3.48 -14.44 30.37
C VAL A 99 4.69 -15.39 30.20
N LYS A 100 5.74 -14.97 29.46
CA LYS A 100 6.97 -15.73 29.18
C LYS A 100 6.71 -17.11 28.56
N VAL A 101 5.62 -17.22 27.78
CA VAL A 101 5.33 -18.42 27.00
C VAL A 101 6.26 -18.42 25.77
N GLY A 102 6.90 -19.56 25.49
CA GLY A 102 7.81 -19.67 24.34
C GLY A 102 7.08 -19.44 23.01
N LEU A 103 7.74 -18.79 22.04
CA LEU A 103 7.13 -18.38 20.76
C LEU A 103 6.42 -19.52 20.02
N ARG A 104 6.99 -20.72 20.11
CA ARG A 104 6.45 -21.94 19.50
C ARG A 104 5.10 -22.35 20.07
N TRP A 105 4.88 -22.12 21.36
CA TRP A 105 3.61 -22.37 22.04
C TRP A 105 2.64 -21.20 21.82
N SER A 106 3.11 -19.96 21.69
CA SER A 106 2.24 -18.79 21.50
C SER A 106 1.73 -18.62 20.07
N HIS A 107 2.13 -19.46 19.11
CA HIS A 107 1.59 -19.39 17.76
C HIS A 107 0.07 -19.53 17.79
N VAL A 108 -0.59 -18.69 16.99
CA VAL A 108 -2.03 -18.49 17.03
C VAL A 108 -2.78 -19.81 16.75
N GLU A 109 -2.26 -20.68 15.88
CA GLU A 109 -2.94 -21.94 15.56
C GLU A 109 -2.91 -22.97 16.70
N ASP A 110 -1.79 -23.08 17.43
CA ASP A 110 -1.62 -24.10 18.47
C ASP A 110 -2.35 -23.74 19.78
N VAL A 111 -2.36 -22.46 20.17
CA VAL A 111 -3.08 -21.98 21.38
C VAL A 111 -4.55 -21.65 21.10
N PHE A 112 -4.88 -21.11 19.92
CA PHE A 112 -6.27 -20.72 19.60
C PHE A 112 -7.03 -21.78 18.80
N GLY A 113 -6.36 -22.79 18.23
CA GLY A 113 -7.04 -23.97 17.67
C GLY A 113 -7.81 -24.77 18.72
N GLY A 114 -7.33 -24.78 19.97
CA GLY A 114 -8.04 -25.37 21.12
C GLY A 114 -9.06 -24.44 21.78
N LEU A 115 -8.79 -23.12 21.79
CA LEU A 115 -9.70 -22.08 22.29
C LEU A 115 -10.57 -21.56 21.16
N LYS A 116 -11.76 -22.14 20.95
CA LYS A 116 -12.77 -21.65 19.99
C LYS A 116 -12.88 -20.12 20.03
N MET A 117 -12.24 -19.47 19.06
CA MET A 117 -12.06 -18.02 18.91
C MET A 117 -13.36 -17.20 18.87
N ASN A 118 -14.51 -17.86 18.75
CA ASN A 118 -15.83 -17.24 18.77
C ASN A 118 -16.22 -16.61 20.12
N GLY A 119 -15.64 -17.08 21.24
CA GLY A 119 -15.99 -16.60 22.59
C GLY A 119 -15.13 -15.42 23.06
N TYR A 120 -13.81 -15.52 22.95
CA TYR A 120 -12.88 -14.57 23.58
C TYR A 120 -12.75 -13.25 22.81
N CYS A 121 -12.77 -13.27 21.46
CA CYS A 121 -12.83 -12.04 20.66
C CYS A 121 -14.13 -11.25 20.94
N ARG A 122 -15.24 -11.95 21.22
CA ARG A 122 -16.50 -11.33 21.64
C ARG A 122 -16.46 -10.76 23.07
N MET A 123 -15.60 -11.31 23.93
CA MET A 123 -15.44 -10.89 25.33
C MET A 123 -14.54 -9.65 25.45
N ILE A 124 -13.43 -9.59 24.71
CA ILE A 124 -12.56 -8.40 24.64
C ILE A 124 -13.29 -7.24 23.93
N SER A 125 -14.13 -7.53 22.93
CA SER A 125 -14.93 -6.47 22.28
C SER A 125 -15.98 -5.83 23.21
N ARG A 126 -16.35 -6.46 24.35
CA ARG A 126 -17.23 -5.84 25.36
C ARG A 126 -16.47 -5.00 26.40
N HIS A 127 -15.14 -4.96 26.37
CA HIS A 127 -14.32 -4.21 27.34
C HIS A 127 -13.50 -3.09 26.69
N ILE A 128 -13.66 -2.90 25.38
CA ILE A 128 -13.15 -1.74 24.65
C ILE A 128 -14.38 -0.98 24.16
N GLU A 129 -15.06 -0.31 25.10
CA GLU A 129 -15.90 0.84 24.77
C GLU A 129 -14.95 2.02 24.47
N PHE A 130 -15.09 2.59 23.28
CA PHE A 130 -14.64 3.94 22.96
C PHE A 130 -15.77 4.92 23.26
#